data_AF-A0A3S0BJA7-F1
#
_entry.id   AF-A0A3S0BJA7-F1
#
_cell.length_a   1.000
_cell.length_b   1.000
_cell.length_c   1.000
_cell.angle_alpha   90.00
_cell.angle_beta   90.00
_cell.angle_gamma   90.00
#
_symmetry.space_group_name_H-M   'P 1'
#
loop_
_entity.id
_entity.type
_entity.pdbx_description
1 polymer ?
#
loop_
_entity_poly.entity_id
_entity_poly.type
_entity_poly.pdbx_seq_one_letter_code
_entity_poly.pdbx_strand_id
1 'polypeptide(L)'
;MTKARRWDNRDWPEWLNRAWDLNSGTVGALQVTEGDRELLEIVTLEGIHRITWDDWIIQGINGELYPCKPDIFEKTYEQAT
;
A
#
# COMPACT_ATOMS: atom_id res chain seq x y z
N MET A 1 -0.02 4.74 -5.90
CA MET A 1 -1.27 4.08 -6.32
C MET A 1 -2.07 5.10 -7.11
N THR A 2 -2.18 4.94 -8.44
CA THR A 2 -2.93 5.87 -9.29
C THR A 2 -4.34 5.32 -9.55
N LYS A 3 -5.29 6.19 -9.94
CA LYS A 3 -6.66 5.75 -10.28
C LYS A 3 -6.69 4.65 -11.35
N ALA A 4 -5.86 4.76 -12.38
CA ALA A 4 -5.80 3.75 -13.44
C ALA A 4 -5.30 2.38 -12.93
N ARG A 5 -4.18 2.37 -12.19
CA ARG A 5 -3.58 1.14 -11.64
C ARG A 5 -4.40 0.51 -10.50
N ARG A 6 -5.33 1.28 -9.92
CA ARG A 6 -6.23 0.79 -8.87
C ARG A 6 -7.29 -0.16 -9.41
N TRP A 7 -7.86 0.16 -10.56
CA TRP A 7 -8.94 -0.60 -11.19
C TRP A 7 -8.42 -1.71 -12.09
N ASP A 8 -7.22 -1.56 -12.65
CA ASP A 8 -6.49 -2.61 -13.35
C ASP A 8 -5.22 -2.96 -12.58
N ASN A 9 -5.28 -4.06 -11.82
CA ASN A 9 -4.19 -4.55 -10.99
C ASN A 9 -3.35 -5.65 -11.65
N ARG A 10 -3.52 -5.90 -12.95
CA ARG A 10 -2.82 -6.99 -13.66
C ARG A 10 -1.30 -6.88 -13.63
N ASP A 11 -0.79 -5.64 -13.59
CA ASP A 11 0.63 -5.33 -13.54
C ASP A 11 1.14 -5.06 -12.11
N TRP A 12 0.39 -5.48 -11.08
CA TRP A 12 0.87 -5.41 -9.72
C TRP A 12 1.93 -6.48 -9.46
N PRO A 13 2.95 -6.18 -8.64
CA PRO A 13 3.89 -7.20 -8.21
C PRO A 13 3.15 -8.27 -7.41
N GLU A 14 3.65 -9.52 -7.46
CA GLU A 14 3.02 -10.67 -6.81
C GLU A 14 2.71 -10.42 -5.34
N TRP A 15 3.63 -9.76 -4.61
CA TRP A 15 3.44 -9.45 -3.19
C TRP A 15 2.23 -8.54 -2.93
N LEU A 16 1.91 -7.62 -3.84
CA LEU A 16 0.79 -6.70 -3.69
C LEU A 16 -0.53 -7.38 -4.07
N ASN A 17 -0.51 -8.28 -5.05
CA ASN A 17 -1.66 -9.14 -5.36
C ASN A 17 -2.00 -10.06 -4.17
N ARG A 18 -0.99 -10.68 -3.54
CA ARG A 18 -1.21 -11.48 -2.32
C ARG A 18 -1.85 -10.65 -1.20
N ALA A 19 -1.39 -9.42 -0.99
CA ALA A 19 -1.97 -8.52 -0.01
C ALA A 19 -3.43 -8.18 -0.31
N TRP A 20 -3.77 -8.02 -1.59
CA TRP A 20 -5.14 -7.77 -2.06
C TRP A 20 -6.08 -8.96 -1.85
N ASP A 21 -5.55 -10.18 -1.95
CA ASP A 21 -6.32 -11.42 -1.80
C ASP A 21 -6.48 -11.87 -0.32
N LEU A 22 -5.81 -11.20 0.63
CA LEU A 22 -5.94 -11.50 2.05
C LEU A 22 -7.31 -11.08 2.59
N ASN A 23 -7.76 -11.80 3.63
CA ASN A 23 -8.96 -11.43 4.36
C ASN A 23 -8.78 -10.03 4.99
N SER A 24 -9.78 -9.17 4.81
CA SER A 24 -9.85 -7.85 5.45
C SER A 24 -9.60 -7.95 6.97
N GLY A 25 -8.80 -7.03 7.50
CA GLY A 25 -8.36 -7.03 8.90
C GLY A 25 -7.15 -7.92 9.23
N THR A 26 -6.65 -8.71 8.28
CA THR A 26 -5.41 -9.50 8.46
C THR A 26 -4.19 -8.61 8.29
N VAL A 27 -3.18 -8.74 9.15
CA VAL A 27 -1.91 -8.02 8.97
C VAL A 27 -1.31 -8.34 7.59
N GLY A 28 -0.93 -7.29 6.85
CA GLY A 28 -0.47 -7.35 5.47
C GLY A 28 -1.59 -7.22 4.43
N ALA A 29 -2.86 -7.20 4.82
CA ALA A 29 -3.95 -7.04 3.87
C ALA A 29 -4.01 -5.61 3.32
N LEU A 30 -4.17 -5.52 1.99
CA LEU A 30 -4.57 -4.31 1.29
C LEU A 30 -6.07 -4.36 1.07
N GLN A 31 -6.81 -3.45 1.68
CA GLN A 31 -8.27 -3.46 1.68
C GLN A 31 -8.86 -2.12 1.29
N VAL A 32 -10.13 -2.13 0.89
CA VAL A 32 -10.93 -0.93 0.69
C VAL A 32 -11.37 -0.39 2.05
N THR A 33 -11.29 0.92 2.24
CA THR A 33 -11.81 1.57 3.46
C THR A 33 -13.31 1.31 3.59
N GLU A 34 -13.75 0.97 4.80
CA GLU A 34 -15.18 0.77 5.06
C GLU A 34 -15.96 2.06 4.78
N GLY A 35 -16.99 1.96 3.93
CA GLY A 35 -17.83 3.09 3.54
C GLY A 35 -17.26 4.00 2.45
N ASP A 36 -16.00 3.81 2.03
CA ASP A 36 -15.37 4.59 0.96
C ASP A 36 -14.61 3.69 -0.03
N ARG A 37 -15.21 3.48 -1.20
CA ARG A 37 -14.64 2.62 -2.25
C ARG A 37 -13.45 3.24 -2.98
N GLU A 38 -13.23 4.54 -2.82
CA GLU A 38 -12.11 5.23 -3.44
C GLU A 38 -10.83 5.19 -2.59
N LEU A 39 -10.96 4.87 -1.29
CA LEU A 39 -9.83 4.81 -0.37
C LEU A 39 -9.36 3.37 -0.13
N LEU A 40 -8.04 3.23 -0.01
CA LEU A 40 -7.39 1.99 0.36
C LEU A 40 -6.71 2.12 1.71
N GLU A 41 -6.59 1.01 2.40
CA GLU A 41 -5.92 0.88 3.68
C GLU A 41 -5.04 -0.37 3.71
N ILE A 42 -3.90 -0.28 4.40
CA ILE A 42 -3.08 -1.44 4.73
C ILE A 42 -3.20 -1.71 6.23
N VAL A 43 -3.45 -2.96 6.56
CA VAL A 43 -3.36 -3.45 7.94
C VAL A 43 -1.89 -3.74 8.25
N THR A 44 -1.25 -2.91 9.05
CA THR A 44 0.15 -3.08 9.48
C THR A 44 0.20 -3.62 10.92
N LEU A 45 1.42 -3.87 11.43
CA LEU A 45 1.65 -4.17 12.85
C LEU A 45 1.36 -2.98 13.77
N GLU A 46 1.40 -1.76 13.25
CA GLU A 46 1.17 -0.49 13.97
C GLU A 46 -0.31 -0.07 13.95
N GLY A 47 -1.14 -0.79 13.20
CA GLY A 47 -2.55 -0.49 12.98
C GLY A 47 -2.90 -0.32 11.50
N ILE A 48 -4.08 0.22 11.23
CA ILE A 48 -4.58 0.44 9.87
C ILE A 48 -4.09 1.79 9.37
N HIS A 49 -3.39 1.82 8.23
CA HIS A 49 -2.91 3.04 7.61
C HIS A 49 -3.59 3.29 6.27
N ARG A 50 -4.04 4.52 6.07
CA ARG A 50 -4.69 4.96 4.83
C ARG A 50 -3.66 5.24 3.73
N ILE A 51 -4.03 4.85 2.52
CA ILE A 51 -3.35 5.15 1.27
C ILE A 51 -4.22 6.15 0.51
N THR A 52 -3.68 7.34 0.25
CA THR A 52 -4.32 8.31 -0.65
C THR A 52 -3.86 8.10 -2.08
N TRP A 53 -4.52 8.75 -3.04
CA TRP A 53 -4.02 8.81 -4.40
C TRP A 53 -2.57 9.29 -4.43
N ASP A 54 -1.79 8.68 -5.32
CA ASP A 54 -0.36 8.95 -5.55
C ASP A 54 0.60 8.54 -4.42
N ASP A 55 0.09 8.11 -3.26
CA ASP A 55 0.93 7.43 -2.25
C ASP A 55 1.51 6.14 -2.83
N TRP A 56 2.76 5.84 -2.51
CA TRP A 56 3.35 4.54 -2.80
C TRP A 56 2.87 3.50 -1.79
N ILE A 57 2.90 2.24 -2.22
CA ILE A 57 2.86 1.09 -1.32
C ILE A 57 4.23 0.45 -1.47
N ILE A 58 4.96 0.36 -0.36
CA ILE A 58 6.30 -0.22 -0.34
C ILE A 58 6.28 -1.53 0.45
N GLN A 59 7.20 -2.42 0.09
CA GLN A 59 7.45 -3.65 0.81
C GLN A 59 8.79 -3.55 1.54
N GLY A 60 8.78 -3.73 2.85
CA GLY A 60 9.96 -3.84 3.70
C GLY A 60 10.72 -5.15 3.46
N ILE A 61 11.94 -5.22 3.98
CA ILE A 61 12.85 -6.35 3.75
C ILE A 61 12.31 -7.69 4.28
N ASN A 62 11.42 -7.69 5.28
CA ASN A 62 10.79 -8.91 5.79
C ASN A 62 9.36 -9.10 5.26
N GLY A 63 8.98 -8.34 4.24
CA GLY A 63 7.68 -8.44 3.58
C GLY A 63 6.58 -7.57 4.20
N GLU A 64 6.90 -6.72 5.18
CA GLU A 64 5.95 -5.77 5.76
C GLU A 64 5.48 -4.75 4.71
N LEU A 65 4.21 -4.36 4.73
CA LEU A 65 3.68 -3.40 3.77
C LEU A 65 3.38 -2.08 4.46
N TYR A 66 3.74 -0.98 3.82
CA TYR A 66 3.51 0.36 4.33
C TYR A 66 3.06 1.31 3.22
N PRO A 67 2.11 2.22 3.49
CA PRO A 67 1.94 3.40 2.66
C PRO A 67 3.16 4.30 2.81
N CYS A 68 3.58 4.91 1.72
CA CYS A 68 4.73 5.80 1.70
C CYS A 68 4.40 7.04 0.88
N LYS A 69 4.49 8.21 1.51
CA LYS A 69 4.31 9.49 0.80
C LYS A 69 5.59 9.80 0.02
N PRO A 70 5.54 9.87 -1.32
CA PRO A 70 6.75 10.03 -2.14
C PRO A 70 7.55 11.28 -1.76
N ASP A 71 6.84 12.39 -1.51
CA ASP A 71 7.45 13.66 -1.16
C ASP A 71 8.11 13.65 0.23
N ILE A 72 7.61 12.83 1.16
CA ILE A 72 8.25 12.62 2.46
C ILE A 72 9.47 11.72 2.29
N PHE A 73 9.35 10.64 1.52
CA PHE A 73 10.46 9.71 1.26
C PHE A 73 11.66 10.43 0.64
N GLU A 74 11.43 11.22 -0.41
CA GLU A 74 12.49 12.00 -1.08
C GLU A 74 13.17 13.02 -0.15
N LYS A 75 12.45 13.53 0.86
CA LYS A 75 13.00 14.50 1.83
C LYS A 75 13.77 13.83 2.98
N THR A 76 13.50 12.56 3.28
CA THR A 76 14.06 11.87 4.46
C THR A 76 15.08 10.80 4.11
N TYR A 77 15.17 10.39 2.84
CA TYR A 77 16.11 9.38 2.37
C TYR A 77 17.01 9.93 1.26
N GLU A 78 18.30 9.59 1.34
CA GLU A 78 19.26 9.85 0.27
C GLU A 78 19.36 8.63 -0.65
N GLN A 79 19.66 8.88 -1.93
CA GLN A 79 19.89 7.80 -2.88
C GLN A 79 21.15 7.03 -2.48
N ALA A 80 21.04 5.70 -2.40
CA ALA A 80 22.20 4.85 -2.22
C ALA A 80 23.05 4.84 -3.51
N THR A 81 24.35 5.05 -3.39
CA THR A 81 25.33 5.02 -4.49
C THR A 81 26.05 3.70 -4.59
#